data_AF-A0A554G512-F1
#
_entry.id   AF-A0A554G512-F1
#
_cell.length_a   1.000
_cell.length_b   1.000
_cell.length_c   1.000
_cell.angle_alpha   90.00
_cell.angle_beta   90.00
_cell.angle_gamma   90.00
#
_symmetry.space_group_name_H-M   'P 1'
#
loop_
_entity.id
_entity.type
_entity.pdbx_description
1 polymer ?
#
loop_
_entity_poly.entity_id
_entity_poly.type
_entity_poly.pdbx_seq_one_letter_code
_entity_poly.pdbx_strand_id
1 'polypeptide(L)'
;MLELFANPSAARRPYRAPLATLFAAALLATTAGCAGGLDDPERFTGGTSSCAPGTTATSLIQAQCFACHSTETKNIGANLDLQAAGLPGRLYTTTASCNAAPLADSANPSQSFFLKKLSASPGCGAQMPQGNPLNAADTACISEWLIAGKPSSP
;
A
#
# COMPACT_ATOMS: atom_id res chain seq x y z
N MET A 1 7.11 -78.19 -32.58
CA MET A 1 7.64 -79.23 -31.68
C MET A 1 7.38 -78.76 -30.26
N LEU A 2 6.45 -79.45 -29.58
CA LEU A 2 6.24 -79.63 -28.13
C LEU A 2 6.73 -78.51 -27.18
N GLU A 3 5.81 -77.81 -26.51
CA GLU A 3 5.20 -78.20 -25.21
C GLU A 3 6.20 -78.11 -24.04
N LEU A 4 5.88 -77.22 -23.08
CA LEU A 4 5.95 -77.40 -21.62
C LEU A 4 7.34 -77.81 -21.03
N PHE A 5 7.77 -77.35 -19.85
CA PHE A 5 7.14 -77.59 -18.56
C PHE A 5 7.55 -76.49 -17.57
N ALA A 6 6.58 -75.69 -17.15
CA ALA A 6 6.66 -74.95 -15.90
C ALA A 6 5.39 -75.20 -15.12
N ASN A 7 5.46 -76.06 -14.09
CA ASN A 7 4.61 -76.09 -12.90
C ASN A 7 5.13 -77.18 -11.94
N PRO A 8 4.72 -77.25 -10.65
CA PRO A 8 3.95 -76.30 -9.85
C PRO A 8 4.42 -76.11 -8.39
N SER A 9 3.71 -75.25 -7.66
CA SER A 9 3.45 -75.29 -6.21
C SER A 9 4.56 -74.74 -5.28
N ALA A 10 4.29 -74.00 -4.20
CA ALA A 10 3.11 -73.35 -3.65
C ALA A 10 3.58 -72.57 -2.41
N ALA A 11 3.22 -71.30 -2.26
CA ALA A 11 3.27 -70.64 -0.95
C ALA A 11 2.21 -69.54 -0.84
N ARG A 12 1.02 -69.99 -0.45
CA ARG A 12 0.00 -69.36 0.42
C ARG A 12 -0.01 -67.82 0.51
N ARG A 13 -1.10 -67.22 0.02
CA ARG A 13 -1.60 -65.89 0.41
C ARG A 13 -2.17 -65.91 1.84
N PRO A 14 -2.05 -64.80 2.59
CA PRO A 14 -3.25 -64.07 2.99
C PRO A 14 -3.06 -62.54 2.84
N TYR A 15 -3.88 -61.86 2.03
CA TYR A 15 -5.09 -61.09 2.41
C TYR A 15 -4.86 -59.92 3.40
N ARG A 16 -5.31 -58.73 2.94
CA ARG A 16 -5.59 -57.45 3.65
C ARG A 16 -4.36 -56.52 3.79
N ALA A 17 -4.40 -55.22 3.50
CA ALA A 17 -5.46 -54.25 3.20
C ALA A 17 -4.82 -53.02 2.49
N PRO A 18 -5.61 -52.15 1.83
CA PRO A 18 -5.08 -51.03 1.05
C PRO A 18 -4.72 -49.86 1.99
N LEU A 19 -3.44 -49.73 2.31
CA LEU A 19 -2.90 -48.61 3.10
C LEU A 19 -2.27 -47.50 2.24
N ALA A 20 -2.49 -47.53 0.93
CA ALA A 20 -1.91 -46.57 -0.01
C ALA A 20 -2.79 -45.32 -0.28
N THR A 21 -3.92 -45.18 0.42
CA THR A 21 -4.91 -44.09 0.21
C THR A 21 -5.04 -43.10 1.37
N LEU A 22 -4.10 -43.09 2.34
CA LEU A 22 -4.14 -42.16 3.48
C LEU A 22 -3.13 -41.00 3.42
N PHE A 23 -2.24 -40.93 2.42
CA PHE A 23 -1.29 -39.82 2.27
C PHE A 23 -1.80 -38.63 1.45
N ALA A 24 -2.91 -38.76 0.73
CA ALA A 24 -3.45 -37.67 -0.10
C ALA A 24 -4.34 -36.67 0.67
N ALA A 25 -4.81 -37.01 1.88
CA ALA A 25 -5.72 -36.15 2.65
C ALA A 25 -5.01 -35.17 3.60
N ALA A 26 -3.70 -35.31 3.82
CA ALA A 26 -2.98 -34.52 4.83
C ALA A 26 -2.38 -33.21 4.30
N LEU A 27 -2.31 -33.00 2.97
CA LEU A 27 -1.72 -31.80 2.36
C LEU A 27 -2.73 -30.68 2.02
N LEU A 28 -4.05 -30.93 2.12
CA LEU A 28 -5.07 -29.91 1.82
C LEU A 28 -5.49 -29.06 3.05
N ALA A 29 -4.90 -29.28 4.23
CA ALA A 29 -5.38 -28.67 5.47
C ALA A 29 -4.63 -27.39 5.92
N THR A 30 -3.64 -26.89 5.17
CA THR A 30 -2.77 -25.78 5.64
C THR A 30 -3.00 -24.43 4.98
N THR A 31 -4.07 -24.21 4.20
CA THR A 31 -4.46 -22.85 3.75
C THR A 31 -5.36 -22.15 4.77
N ALA A 32 -5.08 -22.31 6.06
CA ALA A 32 -5.62 -21.42 7.08
C ALA A 32 -4.93 -20.06 6.91
N GLY A 33 -5.41 -19.28 5.93
CA GLY A 33 -5.02 -17.89 5.77
C GLY A 33 -5.41 -17.15 7.04
N CYS A 34 -4.44 -16.49 7.68
CA CYS A 34 -4.77 -15.52 8.72
C CYS A 34 -5.73 -14.50 8.10
N ALA A 35 -6.93 -14.39 8.67
CA ALA A 35 -7.82 -13.29 8.35
C ALA A 35 -7.12 -12.01 8.83
N GLY A 36 -6.46 -11.31 7.90
CA GLY A 36 -5.90 -9.99 8.16
C GLY A 36 -7.05 -9.06 8.51
N GLY A 37 -7.08 -8.59 9.76
CA GLY A 37 -7.95 -7.49 10.14
C GLY A 37 -7.51 -6.25 9.37
N LEU A 38 -8.46 -5.52 8.80
CA LEU A 38 -8.18 -4.21 8.24
C LEU A 38 -8.15 -3.23 9.42
N ASP A 39 -7.02 -2.53 9.62
CA ASP A 39 -6.89 -1.56 10.70
C ASP A 39 -7.91 -0.42 10.58
N ASP A 40 -8.29 -0.04 9.34
CA ASP A 40 -9.49 0.76 9.09
C ASP A 40 -10.30 0.14 7.93
N PRO A 41 -11.38 -0.61 8.20
CA PRO A 41 -12.23 -1.14 7.15
C PRO A 41 -13.01 -0.03 6.43
N GLU A 42 -13.25 1.12 7.08
CA GLU A 42 -14.03 2.23 6.53
C GLU A 42 -13.37 2.91 5.31
N ARG A 43 -12.04 2.77 5.16
CA ARG A 43 -11.32 3.22 3.95
C ARG A 43 -11.73 2.44 2.69
N PHE A 44 -12.33 1.26 2.86
CA PHE A 44 -12.75 0.37 1.77
C PHE A 44 -14.27 0.33 1.57
N THR A 45 -15.06 0.83 2.54
CA THR A 45 -16.53 0.88 2.44
C THR A 45 -17.03 2.17 1.79
N GLY A 46 -16.14 3.00 1.25
CA GLY A 46 -16.52 4.24 0.57
C GLY A 46 -16.98 5.32 1.54
N GLY A 47 -16.23 5.53 2.64
CA GLY A 47 -16.32 6.79 3.37
C GLY A 47 -16.29 7.97 2.37
N THR A 48 -17.06 9.02 2.65
CA THR A 48 -17.18 10.19 1.77
C THR A 48 -15.80 10.82 1.60
N SER A 49 -15.07 10.41 0.56
CA SER A 49 -13.83 11.06 0.21
C SER A 49 -14.17 12.46 -0.27
N SER A 50 -13.42 13.45 0.20
CA SER A 50 -13.48 14.81 -0.34
C SER A 50 -12.91 14.91 -1.76
N CYS A 51 -12.36 13.81 -2.28
CA CYS A 51 -11.93 13.69 -3.67
C CYS A 51 -13.13 13.71 -4.61
N ALA A 52 -12.99 14.42 -5.74
CA ALA A 52 -14.00 14.40 -6.78
C ALA A 52 -14.26 12.95 -7.28
N PRO A 53 -15.47 12.64 -7.77
CA PRO A 53 -15.75 11.32 -8.32
C PRO A 53 -14.74 10.92 -9.40
N GLY A 54 -14.15 9.73 -9.27
CA GLY A 54 -13.15 9.21 -10.20
C GLY A 54 -11.73 9.77 -10.01
N THR A 55 -11.49 10.61 -9.00
CA THR A 55 -10.15 11.07 -8.63
C THR A 55 -9.71 10.52 -7.27
N THR A 56 -8.40 10.45 -7.09
CA THR A 56 -7.76 10.10 -5.82
C THR A 56 -6.73 11.17 -5.46
N ALA A 57 -6.37 11.27 -4.17
CA ALA A 57 -5.29 12.15 -3.76
C ALA A 57 -3.97 11.81 -4.49
N THR A 58 -3.69 10.52 -4.73
CA THR A 58 -2.49 10.10 -5.47
C THR A 58 -2.53 10.58 -6.92
N SER A 59 -3.68 10.49 -7.62
CA SER A 59 -3.80 11.02 -8.98
C SER A 59 -3.68 12.55 -9.02
N LEU A 60 -4.18 13.26 -7.99
CA LEU A 60 -4.01 14.71 -7.87
C LEU A 60 -2.53 15.08 -7.64
N ILE A 61 -1.84 14.37 -6.74
CA ILE A 61 -0.41 14.58 -6.47
C ILE A 61 0.40 14.34 -7.75
N GLN A 62 0.10 13.27 -8.49
CA GLN A 62 0.74 13.00 -9.77
C GLN A 62 0.52 14.15 -10.77
N ALA A 63 -0.72 14.59 -10.94
CA ALA A 63 -1.06 15.61 -11.93
C ALA A 63 -0.51 17.00 -11.56
N GLN A 64 -0.50 17.36 -10.28
CA GLN A 64 -0.26 18.72 -9.82
C GLN A 64 1.14 18.94 -9.25
N CYS A 65 1.83 17.88 -8.80
CA CYS A 65 3.10 18.02 -8.07
C CYS A 65 4.31 17.47 -8.82
N PHE A 66 4.15 16.44 -9.67
CA PHE A 66 5.30 15.73 -10.25
C PHE A 66 6.14 16.55 -11.23
N ALA A 67 5.59 17.64 -11.78
CA ALA A 67 6.38 18.56 -12.60
C ALA A 67 7.65 19.05 -11.85
N CYS A 68 7.57 19.22 -10.52
CA CYS A 68 8.71 19.64 -9.69
C CYS A 68 9.11 18.61 -8.62
N HIS A 69 8.25 17.67 -8.27
CA HIS A 69 8.43 16.75 -7.14
C HIS A 69 8.39 15.27 -7.56
N SER A 70 8.88 14.94 -8.76
CA SER A 70 9.04 13.55 -9.20
C SER A 70 10.44 13.01 -8.88
N THR A 71 10.69 11.73 -9.13
CA THR A 71 12.03 11.14 -8.97
C THR A 71 13.08 11.87 -9.83
N GLU A 72 12.69 12.29 -11.03
CA GLU A 72 13.57 12.97 -11.99
C GLU A 72 13.69 14.48 -11.74
N THR A 73 12.63 15.10 -11.19
CA THR A 73 12.55 16.58 -11.06
C THR A 73 12.70 17.08 -9.63
N LYS A 74 12.84 16.21 -8.62
CA LYS A 74 12.95 16.62 -7.21
C LYS A 74 14.03 17.65 -6.93
N ASN A 75 15.11 17.70 -7.72
CA ASN A 75 16.19 18.67 -7.56
C ASN A 75 15.70 20.13 -7.69
N ILE A 76 14.67 20.40 -8.50
CA ILE A 76 14.02 21.72 -8.58
C ILE A 76 12.87 21.88 -7.57
N GLY A 77 12.37 20.78 -7.01
CA GLY A 77 11.38 20.73 -5.92
C GLY A 77 11.98 20.54 -4.53
N ALA A 78 13.07 21.24 -4.21
CA ALA A 78 13.73 21.19 -2.90
C ALA A 78 14.15 19.78 -2.42
N ASN A 79 14.50 18.91 -3.37
CA ASN A 79 14.86 17.50 -3.19
C ASN A 79 13.75 16.59 -2.64
N LEU A 80 12.48 17.02 -2.70
CA LEU A 80 11.34 16.19 -2.31
C LEU A 80 10.83 15.35 -3.48
N ASP A 81 10.86 14.02 -3.32
CA ASP A 81 10.35 13.04 -4.26
C ASP A 81 9.00 12.47 -3.80
N LEU A 82 7.92 12.89 -4.46
CA LEU A 82 6.55 12.41 -4.25
C LEU A 82 6.16 11.26 -5.18
N GLN A 83 7.04 10.86 -6.11
CA GLN A 83 6.77 9.73 -7.01
C GLN A 83 7.28 8.41 -6.44
N ALA A 84 8.37 8.45 -5.68
CA ALA A 84 8.90 7.27 -5.01
C ALA A 84 7.87 6.64 -4.04
N ALA A 85 7.85 5.31 -4.02
CA ALA A 85 6.88 4.50 -3.28
C ALA A 85 6.86 4.80 -1.75
N GLY A 86 5.77 4.41 -1.09
CA GLY A 86 5.64 4.51 0.38
C GLY A 86 4.99 5.82 0.87
N LEU A 87 4.29 6.55 0.00
CA LEU A 87 3.42 7.66 0.42
C LEU A 87 2.08 7.15 0.98
N PRO A 88 1.45 7.91 1.91
CA PRO A 88 1.99 9.11 2.58
C PRO A 88 3.03 8.81 3.66
N GLY A 89 3.26 7.55 4.05
CA GLY A 89 4.14 7.15 5.15
C GLY A 89 5.51 7.85 5.17
N ARG A 90 6.17 7.98 4.02
CA ARG A 90 7.46 8.70 3.90
C ARG A 90 7.40 10.17 4.30
N LEU A 91 6.26 10.84 4.16
CA LEU A 91 6.11 12.23 4.58
C LEU A 91 6.24 12.37 6.10
N TYR A 92 5.87 11.34 6.86
CA TYR A 92 6.00 11.32 8.32
C TYR A 92 7.44 11.12 8.80
N THR A 93 8.34 10.69 7.92
CA THR A 93 9.76 10.49 8.22
C THR A 93 10.67 11.48 7.48
N THR A 94 10.09 12.47 6.79
CA THR A 94 10.83 13.44 5.99
C THR A 94 10.66 14.84 6.57
N THR A 95 11.75 15.59 6.67
CA THR A 95 11.75 16.98 7.10
C THR A 95 11.81 17.93 5.91
N ALA A 96 11.12 19.05 6.01
CA ALA A 96 11.16 20.13 5.04
C ALA A 96 12.53 20.79 5.00
N SER A 97 13.07 21.01 3.79
CA SER A 97 14.37 21.65 3.58
C SER A 97 14.43 23.10 4.08
N CYS A 98 13.30 23.80 4.17
CA CYS A 98 13.32 25.20 4.55
C CYS A 98 13.53 25.45 6.05
N ASN A 99 12.73 24.81 6.89
CA ASN A 99 12.62 25.14 8.32
C ASN A 99 12.84 23.92 9.21
N ALA A 100 13.30 22.80 8.62
CA ALA A 100 13.46 21.51 9.28
C ALA A 100 12.19 20.95 9.94
N ALA A 101 11.01 21.53 9.67
CA ALA A 101 9.74 21.03 10.18
C ALA A 101 9.40 19.68 9.52
N PRO A 102 8.73 18.75 10.22
CA PRO A 102 8.25 17.52 9.59
C PRO A 102 7.29 17.84 8.43
N LEU A 103 7.44 17.13 7.30
CA LEU A 103 6.50 17.27 6.18
C LEU A 103 5.11 16.82 6.60
N ALA A 104 5.00 15.70 7.31
CA ALA A 104 3.77 15.29 7.98
C ALA A 104 3.99 15.15 9.49
N ASP A 105 3.15 15.81 10.28
CA ASP A 105 3.17 15.76 11.74
C ASP A 105 2.27 14.62 12.21
N SER A 106 2.83 13.59 12.85
CA SER A 106 2.05 12.46 13.36
C SER A 106 1.18 12.83 14.55
N ALA A 107 1.55 13.82 15.36
CA ALA A 107 0.74 14.30 16.47
C ALA A 107 -0.42 15.17 15.98
N ASN A 108 -0.17 16.01 14.96
CA ASN A 108 -1.16 16.92 14.39
C ASN A 108 -1.16 16.89 12.85
N PRO A 109 -1.70 15.83 12.20
CA PRO A 109 -1.60 15.67 10.74
C PRO A 109 -2.21 16.83 9.93
N SER A 110 -3.23 17.52 10.45
CA SER A 110 -3.81 18.72 9.82
C SER A 110 -2.89 19.94 9.84
N GLN A 111 -1.88 19.96 10.71
CA GLN A 111 -0.88 21.03 10.83
C GLN A 111 0.44 20.71 10.10
N SER A 112 0.48 19.60 9.38
CA SER A 112 1.60 19.13 8.57
C SER A 112 2.10 20.20 7.61
N PHE A 113 3.42 20.34 7.51
CA PHE A 113 4.01 21.34 6.62
C PHE A 113 3.64 21.08 5.14
N PHE A 114 3.48 19.82 4.75
CA PHE A 114 2.98 19.44 3.42
C PHE A 114 1.64 20.10 3.09
N LEU A 115 0.69 20.13 4.04
CA LEU A 115 -0.61 20.80 3.84
C LEU A 115 -0.48 22.33 3.89
N LYS A 116 0.41 22.85 4.74
CA LYS A 116 0.72 24.29 4.77
C LYS A 116 1.23 24.78 3.42
N LYS A 117 2.03 23.97 2.70
CA LYS A 117 2.49 24.30 1.33
C LYS A 117 1.34 24.52 0.34
N LEU A 118 0.16 23.94 0.56
CA LEU A 118 -1.00 24.12 -0.32
C LEU A 118 -1.77 25.42 -0.03
N SER A 119 -1.47 26.09 1.10
CA SER A 119 -2.12 27.33 1.52
C SER A 119 -1.41 28.59 1.01
N ALA A 120 -2.12 29.72 0.99
CA ALA A 120 -1.58 31.01 0.55
C ALA A 120 -0.44 31.54 1.44
N SER A 121 -0.34 31.09 2.69
CA SER A 121 0.73 31.48 3.62
C SER A 121 1.36 30.25 4.27
N PRO A 122 2.29 29.57 3.58
CA PRO A 122 2.87 28.32 4.05
C PRO A 122 3.85 28.48 5.23
N GLY A 123 4.11 29.72 5.68
CA GLY A 123 5.12 30.05 6.70
C GLY A 123 6.57 29.96 6.19
N CYS A 124 6.84 29.13 5.17
CA CYS A 124 8.06 29.22 4.38
C CYS A 124 7.86 28.86 2.90
N GLY A 125 8.54 29.62 2.03
CA GLY A 125 8.54 29.47 0.58
C GLY A 125 7.21 29.90 -0.02
N ALA A 126 6.98 29.55 -1.28
CA ALA A 126 5.74 29.89 -1.98
C ALA A 126 4.64 28.83 -1.76
N GLN A 127 3.39 29.22 -1.95
CA GLN A 127 2.27 28.28 -2.11
C GLN A 127 2.55 27.32 -3.29
N MET A 128 2.10 26.09 -3.15
CA MET A 128 2.22 25.00 -4.12
C MET A 128 0.83 24.51 -4.53
N PRO A 129 0.63 24.14 -5.81
CA PRO A 129 1.51 24.39 -6.94
C PRO A 129 1.71 25.90 -7.19
N GLN A 130 2.88 26.27 -7.72
CA GLN A 130 3.14 27.66 -8.09
C GLN A 130 2.30 28.05 -9.31
N GLY A 131 1.77 29.28 -9.33
CA GLY A 131 0.98 29.81 -10.44
C GLY A 131 -0.49 29.38 -10.42
N ASN A 132 -0.77 28.07 -10.28
CA ASN A 132 -2.13 27.55 -10.20
C ASN A 132 -2.35 26.77 -8.89
N PRO A 133 -2.75 27.47 -7.80
CA PRO A 133 -3.10 26.82 -6.54
C PRO A 133 -4.22 25.79 -6.70
N LEU A 134 -4.19 24.76 -5.87
CA LEU A 134 -5.30 23.81 -5.81
C LEU A 134 -6.58 24.50 -5.34
N ASN A 135 -7.72 24.03 -5.84
CA ASN A 135 -9.01 24.44 -5.31
C ASN A 135 -9.24 23.79 -3.92
N ALA A 136 -10.29 24.23 -3.24
CA ALA A 136 -10.61 23.77 -1.89
C ALA A 136 -10.93 22.25 -1.82
N ALA A 137 -11.59 21.70 -2.84
CA ALA A 137 -11.96 20.28 -2.87
C ALA A 137 -10.71 19.40 -3.03
N ASP A 138 -9.81 19.75 -3.95
CA ASP A 138 -8.55 19.02 -4.14
C ASP A 138 -7.64 19.12 -2.90
N THR A 139 -7.62 20.28 -2.24
CA THR A 139 -6.89 20.48 -0.99
C THR A 139 -7.47 19.60 0.13
N ALA A 140 -8.80 19.52 0.24
CA ALA A 140 -9.46 18.64 1.20
C ALA A 140 -9.14 17.16 0.92
N CYS A 141 -9.19 16.74 -0.35
CA CYS A 141 -8.85 15.38 -0.78
C CYS A 141 -7.43 14.97 -0.36
N ILE A 142 -6.45 15.85 -0.57
CA ILE A 142 -5.07 15.60 -0.15
C ILE A 142 -4.93 15.63 1.37
N SER A 143 -5.67 16.52 2.06
CA SER A 143 -5.67 16.60 3.52
C SER A 143 -6.18 15.32 4.17
N GLU A 144 -7.35 14.82 3.75
CA GLU A 144 -7.92 13.57 4.24
C GLU A 144 -7.01 12.38 3.96
N TRP A 145 -6.44 12.31 2.76
CA TRP A 145 -5.48 11.27 2.40
C TRP A 145 -4.25 11.27 3.30
N LEU A 146 -3.70 12.45 3.62
CA LEU A 146 -2.57 12.55 4.53
C LEU A 146 -2.96 12.06 5.92
N ILE A 147 -4.07 12.56 6.48
CA ILE A 147 -4.56 12.23 7.82
C ILE A 147 -4.83 10.72 7.95
N ALA A 148 -5.53 10.12 6.98
CA ALA A 148 -5.88 8.71 6.96
C ALA A 148 -4.66 7.78 6.78
N GLY A 149 -3.60 8.27 6.13
CA GLY A 149 -2.37 7.52 5.94
C GLY A 149 -1.34 7.69 7.05
N LYS A 150 -1.72 8.26 8.20
CA LYS A 150 -0.90 8.29 9.41
C LYS A 150 -0.51 6.86 9.80
N PRO A 151 0.78 6.54 9.99
CA PRO A 151 1.20 5.25 10.52
C PRO A 151 0.58 5.02 11.90
N SER A 152 0.05 3.81 12.14
CA SER A 152 -0.27 3.36 13.49
C SER A 152 1.00 3.41 14.34
N SER A 153 0.87 3.80 15.61
CA SER A 153 1.99 3.71 16.56
C SER A 153 2.57 2.28 16.54
N PRO A 154 3.90 2.12 16.66
CA PRO A 154 4.52 0.80 16.73
C PRO A 154 4.01 -0.03 17.90
#